data_AF-A0A838DIM0-F1
#
_entry.id   AF-A0A838DIM0-F1
#
_cell.length_a   1.000
_cell.length_b   1.000
_cell.length_c   1.000
_cell.angle_alpha   90.00
_cell.angle_beta   90.00
_cell.angle_gamma   90.00
#
_symmetry.space_group_name_H-M   'P 1'
#
loop_
_entity.id
_entity.type
_entity.pdbx_description
1 polymer ?
#
loop_
_entity_poly.entity_id
_entity_poly.type
_entity_poly.pdbx_seq_one_letter_code
_entity_poly.pdbx_strand_id
1 'polypeptide(L)'
;MAASFNKVILMGNLTRDPEVRYTPKGSAVCDLGLAVNRQYSLEGGEKREEVTFVDVVLWARLAEIAGEYLKKGRPVLIEGRLQLDSWDDKQSGQKRSKLRVIGETMQLLGSRPSGGGEGEETPSSSGARSFSGGSGGGRPSAPPPKPAPAEPDDDEIPF
;
A
#
# COMPACT_ATOMS: atom_id res chain seq x y z
N MET A 1 25.69 24.37 16.54
CA MET A 1 25.21 23.94 15.21
C MET A 1 23.70 24.01 15.21
N ALA A 2 23.07 24.67 14.24
CA ALA A 2 21.63 24.67 14.11
C ALA A 2 21.20 23.38 13.40
N ALA A 3 20.38 22.56 14.04
CA ALA A 3 19.76 21.40 13.40
C ALA A 3 18.53 21.88 12.62
N SER A 4 18.53 21.68 11.30
CA SER A 4 17.34 21.88 10.47
C SER A 4 16.53 20.58 10.42
N PHE A 5 15.21 20.70 10.48
CA PHE A 5 14.30 19.56 10.44
C PHE A 5 13.18 19.81 9.42
N ASN A 6 13.01 18.88 8.50
CA ASN A 6 11.95 18.90 7.50
C ASN A 6 11.40 17.48 7.38
N LYS A 7 10.16 17.29 7.84
CA LYS A 7 9.47 16.01 7.81
C LYS A 7 8.01 16.23 7.47
N VAL A 8 7.49 15.39 6.59
CA VAL A 8 6.10 15.36 6.14
C VAL A 8 5.59 13.95 6.33
N ILE A 9 4.42 13.82 6.94
CA ILE A 9 3.70 12.55 7.06
C ILE A 9 2.29 12.79 6.53
N LEU A 10 1.90 12.03 5.51
CA LEU A 10 0.61 12.17 4.85
C LEU A 10 -0.06 10.81 4.74
N MET A 11 -1.34 10.77 5.05
CA MET A 11 -2.20 9.62 4.76
C MET A 11 -3.35 10.10 3.90
N GLY A 12 -3.59 9.42 2.79
CA GLY A 12 -4.63 9.80 1.86
C GLY A 12 -4.81 8.79 0.75
N ASN A 13 -5.61 9.16 -0.24
CA ASN A 13 -5.96 8.28 -1.35
C ASN A 13 -5.35 8.80 -2.65
N LEU A 14 -4.92 7.86 -3.51
CA LEU A 14 -4.41 8.23 -4.83
C LEU A 14 -5.53 8.82 -5.70
N THR A 15 -5.27 9.97 -6.32
CA THR A 15 -6.24 10.64 -7.20
C THR A 15 -6.18 10.15 -8.65
N ARG A 16 -5.05 9.56 -9.03
CA ARG A 16 -4.77 8.95 -10.33
C ARG A 16 -3.89 7.72 -10.15
N ASP A 17 -3.78 6.90 -11.19
CA ASP A 17 -2.84 5.76 -11.17
C ASP A 17 -1.39 6.26 -11.08
N PRO A 18 -0.49 5.50 -10.43
CA PRO A 18 0.92 5.85 -10.34
C PRO A 18 1.59 5.93 -11.73
N GLU A 19 2.29 7.03 -12.00
CA GLU A 19 3.04 7.21 -13.25
C GLU A 19 4.52 6.93 -13.01
N VAL A 20 4.98 5.72 -13.37
CA VAL A 20 6.39 5.34 -13.26
C VAL A 20 7.15 5.70 -14.53
N ARG A 21 8.27 6.40 -14.36
CA ARG A 21 9.18 6.82 -15.43
C ARG A 21 10.61 6.48 -15.02
N TYR A 22 11.48 6.30 -16.00
CA TYR A 22 12.90 6.08 -15.76
C TYR A 22 13.70 7.30 -16.19
N THR A 23 14.61 7.74 -15.33
CA THR A 23 15.57 8.78 -15.69
C THR A 23 16.58 8.26 -16.72
N PRO A 24 17.30 9.13 -17.45
CA PRO A 24 18.40 8.71 -18.32
C PRO A 24 19.51 7.92 -17.60
N LYS A 25 19.61 8.05 -16.28
CA LYS A 25 20.53 7.30 -15.42
C LYS A 25 20.00 5.93 -14.99
N GLY A 26 18.81 5.53 -15.46
CA GLY A 26 18.17 4.25 -15.15
C GLY A 26 17.41 4.22 -13.81
N SER A 27 17.42 5.31 -13.03
CA SER A 27 16.67 5.35 -11.77
C SER A 27 15.17 5.52 -12.02
N ALA A 28 14.35 4.66 -11.41
CA ALA A 28 12.90 4.77 -11.42
C ALA A 28 12.40 5.97 -10.61
N VAL A 29 11.37 6.64 -11.11
CA VAL A 29 10.70 7.80 -10.51
C VAL A 29 9.20 7.60 -10.67
N CYS A 30 8.45 7.76 -9.60
CA CYS A 30 6.99 7.68 -9.63
C CYS A 30 6.37 8.97 -9.10
N ASP A 31 5.55 9.61 -9.93
CA ASP A 31 4.73 10.74 -9.51
C ASP A 31 3.37 10.24 -9.03
N LEU A 32 3.01 10.62 -7.79
CA LEU A 32 1.73 10.31 -7.17
C LEU A 32 0.95 11.61 -6.93
N GLY A 33 -0.35 11.57 -7.18
CA GLY A 33 -1.29 12.57 -6.68
C GLY A 33 -2.05 12.01 -5.48
N LEU A 34 -1.97 12.68 -4.33
CA LEU A 34 -2.61 12.27 -3.08
C LEU A 34 -3.69 13.28 -2.70
N ALA A 35 -4.88 12.80 -2.35
CA ALA A 35 -5.92 13.60 -1.70
C ALA A 35 -5.90 13.32 -0.20
N VAL A 36 -5.76 14.38 0.60
CA VAL A 36 -5.78 14.34 2.07
C VAL A 36 -6.97 15.16 2.54
N ASN A 37 -7.91 14.50 3.22
CA ASN A 37 -9.14 15.13 3.67
C ASN A 37 -9.01 15.55 5.13
N ARG A 38 -9.53 16.73 5.46
CA ARG A 38 -9.64 17.26 6.82
C ARG A 38 -11.08 17.66 7.07
N GLN A 39 -11.68 17.12 8.13
CA GLN A 39 -13.00 17.53 8.60
C GLN A 39 -12.84 18.39 9.87
N TYR A 40 -13.54 19.51 9.93
CA TYR A 40 -13.54 20.41 11.08
C TYR A 40 -14.90 21.11 11.27
N SER A 41 -15.17 21.51 12.50
CA SER A 41 -16.40 22.24 12.87
C SER A 41 -16.14 23.74 12.93
N LEU A 42 -17.06 24.54 12.40
CA LEU A 42 -17.07 25.98 12.56
C LEU A 42 -17.76 26.40 13.86
N GLU A 43 -17.57 27.65 14.28
CA GLU A 43 -18.20 28.21 15.51
C GLU A 43 -19.73 28.10 15.51
N GLY A 44 -20.38 28.02 14.34
CA GLY A 44 -21.83 27.82 14.20
C GLY A 44 -22.31 26.37 14.24
N GLY A 45 -21.43 25.39 14.50
CA GLY A 45 -21.78 23.96 14.55
C GLY A 45 -21.85 23.26 13.19
N GLU A 46 -21.68 23.99 12.08
CA GLU A 46 -21.56 23.41 10.74
C GLU A 46 -20.24 22.63 10.60
N LYS A 47 -20.32 21.38 10.10
CA LYS A 47 -19.14 20.58 9.74
C LYS A 47 -18.72 20.92 8.32
N ARG A 48 -17.46 21.28 8.12
CA ARG A 48 -16.84 21.45 6.81
C ARG A 48 -15.82 20.37 6.53
N GLU A 49 -15.70 20.03 5.26
CA GLU A 49 -14.69 19.14 4.73
C GLU A 49 -13.80 19.91 3.75
N GLU A 50 -12.49 19.78 3.93
CA GLU A 50 -11.48 20.37 3.07
C GLU A 50 -10.60 19.25 2.52
N VAL A 51 -10.37 19.27 1.21
CA VAL A 51 -9.50 18.31 0.54
C VAL A 51 -8.25 19.03 0.05
N THR A 52 -7.09 18.60 0.52
CA THR A 52 -5.79 19.08 0.03
C THR A 52 -5.22 18.07 -0.95
N PHE A 53 -4.86 18.55 -2.14
CA PHE A 53 -4.17 17.75 -3.15
C PHE A 53 -2.66 17.96 -3.02
N VAL A 54 -1.92 16.87 -2.87
CA VAL A 54 -0.47 16.89 -2.69
C VAL A 54 0.19 16.03 -3.77
N ASP A 55 1.17 16.60 -4.46
CA ASP A 55 2.04 15.84 -5.35
C ASP A 55 3.21 15.24 -4.56
N VAL A 56 3.40 13.93 -4.71
CA VAL A 56 4.47 13.18 -4.07
C VAL A 56 5.33 12.51 -5.13
N VAL A 57 6.65 12.61 -4.99
CA VAL A 57 7.63 11.95 -5.84
C VAL A 57 8.32 10.84 -5.06
N LEU A 58 8.24 9.62 -5.57
CA LEU A 58 8.97 8.46 -5.08
C LEU A 58 10.11 8.11 -6.02
N TRP A 59 11.21 7.61 -5.46
CA TRP A 59 12.42 7.27 -6.21
C TRP A 59 12.81 5.81 -6.02
N ALA A 60 13.58 5.29 -6.99
CA ALA A 60 14.19 3.97 -6.97
C ALA A 60 13.18 2.88 -6.58
N ARG A 61 13.46 2.08 -5.55
CA ARG A 61 12.63 0.95 -5.17
C ARG A 61 11.21 1.35 -4.77
N LEU A 62 11.01 2.51 -4.14
CA LEU A 62 9.68 2.98 -3.77
C LEU A 62 8.83 3.30 -5.00
N ALA A 63 9.46 3.83 -6.06
CA ALA A 63 8.77 4.11 -7.32
C ALA A 63 8.26 2.82 -7.99
N GLU A 64 9.09 1.77 -7.99
CA GLU A 64 8.71 0.45 -8.54
C GLU A 64 7.55 -0.17 -7.76
N ILE A 65 7.65 -0.20 -6.42
CA ILE A 65 6.60 -0.74 -5.55
C ILE A 65 5.30 0.05 -5.73
N ALA A 66 5.39 1.37 -5.83
CA ALA A 66 4.21 2.19 -6.09
C ALA A 66 3.55 1.82 -7.44
N GLY A 67 4.34 1.68 -8.51
CA GLY A 67 3.80 1.28 -9.82
C GLY A 67 3.16 -0.11 -9.86
N GLU A 68 3.74 -1.06 -9.13
CA GLU A 68 3.28 -2.45 -9.10
C GLU A 68 2.01 -2.61 -8.25
N TYR A 69 1.96 -1.97 -7.07
CA TYR A 69 0.91 -2.22 -6.10
C TYR A 69 -0.14 -1.12 -6.02
N LEU A 70 0.22 0.15 -6.22
CA LEU A 70 -0.77 1.23 -6.09
C LEU A 70 -1.62 1.41 -7.35
N LYS A 71 -2.86 1.84 -7.12
CA LYS A 71 -3.86 2.20 -8.14
C LYS A 71 -4.67 3.38 -7.62
N LYS A 72 -5.33 4.09 -8.53
CA LYS A 72 -6.26 5.16 -8.18
C LYS A 72 -7.22 4.72 -7.07
N GLY A 73 -7.43 5.58 -6.10
CA GLY A 73 -8.32 5.37 -4.96
C GLY A 73 -7.69 4.58 -3.80
N ARG A 74 -6.56 3.88 -4.01
CA ARG A 74 -5.91 3.14 -2.92
C ARG A 74 -5.39 4.10 -1.84
N PRO A 75 -5.63 3.80 -0.55
CA PRO A 75 -5.04 4.56 0.54
C PRO A 75 -3.57 4.21 0.73
N VAL A 76 -2.77 5.21 1.08
CA VAL A 76 -1.33 5.07 1.33
C VAL A 76 -0.89 6.04 2.44
N LEU A 77 0.04 5.60 3.27
CA LEU A 77 0.78 6.46 4.19
C LEU A 77 2.16 6.74 3.58
N ILE A 78 2.54 8.00 3.55
CA ILE A 78 3.82 8.46 3.03
C ILE A 78 4.51 9.30 4.09
N GLU A 79 5.77 8.98 4.35
CA GLU A 79 6.71 9.81 5.10
C GLU A 79 7.78 10.33 4.14
N GLY A 80 8.19 11.59 4.32
CA GLY A 80 9.23 12.21 3.53
C GLY A 80 9.50 13.64 3.93
N ARG A 81 9.81 14.49 2.95
CA ARG A 81 10.17 15.91 3.18
C ARG A 81 9.60 16.82 2.10
N LEU A 82 9.39 18.09 2.44
CA LEU A 82 9.04 19.11 1.45
C LEU A 82 10.26 19.50 0.61
N GLN A 83 10.04 19.64 -0.70
CA GLN A 83 11.01 20.19 -1.64
C GLN A 83 10.33 21.19 -2.56
N LEU A 84 10.92 22.38 -2.68
CA LEU A 84 10.51 23.39 -3.66
C LEU A 84 11.33 23.18 -4.93
N ASP A 85 10.71 22.60 -5.96
CA ASP A 85 11.33 22.51 -7.27
C ASP A 85 11.12 23.83 -8.02
N SER A 86 12.20 24.40 -8.55
CA SER A 86 12.16 25.61 -9.37
C SER A 86 12.78 25.34 -10.74
N TRP A 87 12.10 25.75 -11.81
CA TRP A 87 12.57 25.59 -13.18
C TRP A 87 12.12 26.75 -14.05
N ASP A 88 12.88 27.05 -15.10
CA ASP A 88 12.49 28.05 -16.09
C ASP A 88 11.58 27.41 -17.14
N ASP A 89 10.42 28.02 -17.36
CA ASP A 89 9.50 27.61 -18.39
C ASP A 89 10.08 27.92 -19.77
N LYS A 90 10.32 26.88 -20.58
CA LYS A 90 10.94 27.00 -21.91
C LYS A 90 10.09 27.82 -22.90
N GLN A 91 8.79 27.96 -22.68
CA GLN A 91 7.91 28.74 -23.56
C GLN A 91 7.84 30.21 -23.17
N SER A 92 7.69 30.50 -21.87
CA SER A 92 7.49 31.87 -21.38
C SER A 92 8.76 32.54 -20.86
N GLY A 93 9.84 31.78 -20.63
CA GLY A 93 11.07 32.26 -19.98
C GLY A 93 10.89 32.59 -18.51
N GLN A 94 9.71 32.34 -17.92
CA GLN A 94 9.43 32.69 -16.53
C GLN A 94 9.87 31.57 -15.58
N LYS A 95 10.43 31.98 -14.44
CA LYS A 95 10.76 31.07 -13.34
C LYS A 95 9.48 30.53 -12.71
N ARG A 96 9.25 29.23 -12.80
CA ARG A 96 8.17 28.51 -12.13
C ARG A 96 8.73 27.82 -10.89
N SER A 97 7.87 27.66 -9.89
CA SER A 97 8.19 26.82 -8.74
C SER A 97 6.99 25.98 -8.35
N LYS A 98 7.25 24.81 -7.78
CA LYS A 98 6.21 23.89 -7.28
C LYS A 98 6.71 23.21 -6.03
N LEU A 99 5.93 23.29 -4.96
CA LEU A 99 6.18 22.55 -3.74
C LEU A 99 5.71 21.11 -3.94
N ARG A 100 6.58 20.14 -3.61
CA ARG A 100 6.29 18.72 -3.68
C ARG A 100 6.80 18.02 -2.43
N VAL A 101 6.29 16.81 -2.18
CA VAL A 101 6.83 15.92 -1.17
C VAL A 101 7.74 14.90 -1.83
N ILE A 102 8.97 14.77 -1.36
CA ILE A 102 9.83 13.65 -1.72
C ILE A 102 9.60 12.55 -0.69
N GLY A 103 9.01 11.44 -1.11
CA GLY A 103 8.73 10.32 -0.23
C GLY A 103 9.99 9.51 0.05
N GLU A 104 10.22 9.24 1.32
CA GLU A 104 11.35 8.46 1.85
C GLU A 104 10.89 7.11 2.38
N THR A 105 9.63 7.00 2.80
CA THR A 105 9.01 5.73 3.22
C THR A 105 7.54 5.72 2.79
N MET A 106 7.05 4.54 2.42
CA MET A 106 5.69 4.32 1.99
C MET A 106 5.13 3.06 2.65
N GLN A 107 3.92 3.17 3.21
CA GLN A 107 3.16 2.02 3.69
C GLN A 107 1.86 1.91 2.90
N LEU A 108 1.68 0.76 2.26
CA LEU A 108 0.46 0.43 1.54
C LEU A 108 -0.64 0.14 2.55
N LEU A 109 -1.80 0.76 2.39
CA LEU A 109 -2.95 0.53 3.26
C LEU A 109 -4.01 -0.30 2.52
N GLY A 110 -4.75 -1.12 3.29
CA GLY A 110 -5.80 -2.00 2.81
C GLY A 110 -5.37 -3.46 2.61
N SER A 111 -6.32 -4.38 2.76
CA SER A 111 -6.14 -5.80 2.49
C SER A 111 -5.87 -6.03 1.00
N ARG A 112 -4.98 -6.99 0.66
CA ARG A 112 -4.92 -7.52 -0.72
C ARG A 112 -6.35 -7.86 -1.14
N PRO A 113 -6.79 -7.52 -2.37
CA PRO A 113 -8.08 -8.00 -2.86
C PRO A 113 -8.06 -9.51 -2.67
N SER A 114 -8.94 -10.02 -1.83
CA SER A 114 -9.20 -11.45 -1.77
C SER A 114 -9.50 -11.84 -3.19
N GLY A 115 -8.65 -12.68 -3.79
CA GLY A 115 -8.83 -13.17 -5.14
C GLY A 115 -10.27 -13.67 -5.27
N GLY A 116 -10.88 -13.33 -6.41
CA GLY A 116 -12.25 -13.72 -6.71
C GLY A 116 -12.41 -15.22 -6.47
N GLY A 117 -13.21 -15.56 -5.45
CA GLY A 117 -13.96 -16.79 -5.46
C GLY A 117 -15.15 -16.52 -6.36
N GLU A 118 -15.01 -16.89 -7.62
CA GLU A 118 -16.11 -17.07 -8.55
C GLU A 118 -17.27 -17.79 -7.84
N GLY A 119 -18.48 -17.27 -8.05
CA GLY A 119 -19.69 -17.91 -7.57
C GLY A 119 -19.80 -19.29 -8.20
N GLU A 120 -19.64 -20.33 -7.39
CA GLU A 120 -20.15 -21.65 -7.73
C GLU A 120 -21.61 -21.70 -7.25
N GLU A 121 -22.49 -21.29 -8.16
CA GLU A 121 -23.92 -21.55 -8.08
C GLU A 121 -24.13 -23.07 -8.17
N THR A 122 -24.16 -23.77 -7.04
CA THR A 122 -24.58 -25.17 -7.02
C THR A 122 -26.02 -25.28 -7.51
N PRO A 123 -26.32 -26.08 -8.55
CA PRO A 123 -27.68 -26.28 -9.01
C PRO A 123 -28.46 -27.07 -7.95
N SER A 124 -29.56 -26.48 -7.48
CA SER A 124 -30.52 -27.13 -6.60
C SER A 124 -31.21 -28.28 -7.35
N SER A 125 -30.74 -29.50 -7.13
CA SER A 125 -31.46 -30.72 -7.50
C SER A 125 -32.45 -31.07 -6.39
N SER A 126 -33.71 -31.17 -6.77
CA SER A 126 -34.82 -31.77 -6.03
C SER A 126 -34.46 -33.11 -5.38
N GLY A 127 -34.82 -33.26 -4.09
CA GLY A 127 -34.67 -34.55 -3.41
C GLY A 127 -35.07 -34.51 -1.93
N ALA A 128 -36.35 -34.73 -1.67
CA ALA A 128 -36.91 -34.92 -0.33
C ALA A 128 -36.26 -36.09 0.42
N ARG A 129 -36.02 -35.93 1.73
CA ARG A 129 -36.51 -36.80 2.84
C ARG A 129 -35.84 -36.46 4.17
N SER A 130 -36.68 -36.16 5.15
CA SER A 130 -36.36 -35.84 6.53
C SER A 130 -36.17 -37.10 7.40
N PHE A 131 -35.04 -37.12 8.12
CA PHE A 131 -34.75 -37.62 9.47
C PHE A 131 -35.37 -38.92 10.03
N SER A 132 -34.48 -39.87 10.34
CA SER A 132 -34.52 -40.87 11.43
C SER A 132 -33.10 -41.44 11.54
N GLY A 133 -32.28 -41.13 12.55
CA GLY A 133 -32.33 -41.74 13.88
C GLY A 133 -31.39 -42.96 13.93
N GLY A 134 -30.21 -42.85 14.55
CA GLY A 134 -29.32 -44.02 14.72
C GLY A 134 -27.90 -43.71 15.22
N SER A 135 -27.60 -44.25 16.40
CA SER A 135 -26.35 -44.22 17.18
C SER A 135 -25.18 -44.97 16.53
N GLY A 136 -23.93 -44.57 16.86
CA GLY A 136 -22.68 -45.28 16.55
C GLY A 136 -21.64 -44.33 15.93
N GLY A 137 -20.59 -43.89 16.61
CA GLY A 137 -19.49 -44.74 17.09
C GLY A 137 -18.39 -44.79 16.03
N GLY A 138 -17.43 -43.87 16.06
CA GLY A 138 -16.27 -43.92 15.15
C GLY A 138 -15.45 -42.63 15.10
N ARG A 139 -14.39 -42.56 15.89
CA ARG A 139 -13.31 -41.57 15.77
C ARG A 139 -12.56 -41.80 14.44
N PRO A 140 -12.28 -40.77 13.63
CA PRO A 140 -11.21 -40.85 12.64
C PRO A 140 -9.86 -40.58 13.31
N SER A 141 -9.00 -41.58 13.21
CA SER A 141 -7.59 -41.62 13.61
C SER A 141 -6.74 -40.61 12.83
N ALA A 142 -5.97 -39.80 13.56
CA ALA A 142 -4.94 -38.92 13.00
C ALA A 142 -3.73 -39.74 12.51
N PRO A 143 -3.07 -39.34 11.40
CA PRO A 143 -1.82 -39.94 10.95
C PRO A 143 -0.65 -39.57 11.85
N PRO A 144 0.37 -40.45 12.02
CA PRO A 144 1.52 -40.20 12.89
C PRO A 144 2.45 -39.09 12.34
N PRO A 145 3.13 -38.33 13.21
CA PRO A 145 4.12 -37.35 12.78
C PRO A 145 5.37 -38.04 12.22
N LYS A 146 5.91 -37.49 11.11
CA LYS A 146 7.21 -37.90 10.56
C LYS A 146 8.34 -37.35 11.44
N PRO A 147 9.42 -38.11 11.69
CA PRO A 147 10.58 -37.66 12.46
C PRO A 147 11.38 -36.59 11.71
N ALA A 148 11.84 -35.59 12.46
CA ALA A 148 12.74 -34.53 12.00
C ALA A 148 14.16 -35.09 11.77
N PRO A 149 14.84 -34.71 10.66
CA PRO A 149 16.28 -34.91 10.52
C PRO A 149 17.07 -33.88 11.34
N ALA A 150 18.15 -34.39 11.94
CA ALA A 150 19.05 -33.79 12.93
C ALA A 150 19.63 -32.40 12.59
N GLU A 151 19.83 -31.62 13.65
CA GLU A 151 20.75 -30.49 13.71
C GLU A 151 22.17 -30.96 13.38
N PRO A 152 22.92 -30.26 12.51
CA PRO A 152 24.36 -30.43 12.44
C PRO A 152 25.00 -29.66 13.61
N ASP A 153 25.72 -30.40 14.45
CA ASP A 153 26.48 -29.91 15.59
C ASP A 153 27.39 -28.73 15.21
N ASP A 154 27.22 -27.61 15.90
CA ASP A 154 28.27 -26.62 16.13
C ASP A 154 29.37 -27.33 16.94
N ASP A 155 30.50 -27.68 16.31
CA ASP A 155 31.83 -27.76 16.94
C ASP A 155 32.86 -28.40 15.99
N GLU A 156 33.38 -27.65 15.00
CA GLU A 156 34.76 -27.86 14.53
C GLU A 156 35.30 -26.64 13.76
N ILE A 157 35.78 -25.65 14.52
CA ILE A 157 36.87 -24.77 14.08
C ILE A 157 38.13 -25.30 14.76
N PRO A 158 39.17 -25.70 14.00
CA PRO A 158 40.48 -25.13 14.30
C PRO A 158 41.34 -24.80 13.06
N PHE A 159 41.76 -23.53 13.06
CA PHE A 159 42.96 -22.88 12.48
C PHE A 159 43.26 -22.96 10.97
#